data_AF-A0A534WZH8-F1
#
_entry.id   AF-A0A534WZH8-F1
#
_cell.length_a   1.000
_cell.length_b   1.000
_cell.length_c   1.000
_cell.angle_alpha   90.00
_cell.angle_beta   90.00
_cell.angle_gamma   90.00
#
_symmetry.space_group_name_H-M   'P 1'
#
loop_
_entity.id
_entity.type
_entity.pdbx_description
1 polymer ?
#
loop_
_entity_poly.entity_id
_entity_poly.type
_entity_poly.pdbx_seq_one_letter_code
_entity_poly.pdbx_strand_id
1 'polypeptide(L)'
;MLPQTRILRAVIAAVRPRGHGFDQPIDDDVLRDIRRFLPYLPWPLRLGLPLGLWLVELGPPLFAQRWCRFTSMAPGEAARYLAAFQHAGGLRSALLMGLRTLVFLAFYEHPQVLASLGIDWAGRADALVLRRAELLHGRAG
;
A
#
# COMPACT_ATOMS: atom_id res chain seq x y z
N MET A 1 0.29 -20.26 0.88
CA MET A 1 0.17 -18.79 1.02
C MET A 1 -0.74 -18.49 2.20
N LEU A 2 -0.34 -17.60 3.12
CA LEU A 2 -1.18 -17.23 4.26
C LEU A 2 -2.49 -16.58 3.76
N PRO A 3 -3.66 -16.85 4.35
CA PRO A 3 -4.95 -16.29 3.92
C PRO A 3 -4.94 -14.75 3.88
N GLN A 4 -4.15 -14.13 4.77
CA GLN A 4 -3.93 -12.68 4.83
C GLN A 4 -3.30 -12.12 3.56
N THR A 5 -2.43 -12.87 2.87
CA THR A 5 -1.78 -12.44 1.62
C THR A 5 -2.79 -12.30 0.49
N ARG A 6 -3.79 -13.18 0.43
CA ARG A 6 -4.87 -13.10 -0.58
C ARG A 6 -5.75 -11.88 -0.34
N ILE A 7 -6.13 -11.63 0.91
CA ILE A 7 -6.95 -10.47 1.29
C ILE A 7 -6.18 -9.18 0.99
N LEU A 8 -4.91 -9.10 1.38
CA LEU A 8 -4.09 -7.92 1.14
C LEU A 8 -3.90 -7.63 -0.35
N ARG A 9 -3.70 -8.66 -1.18
CA ARG A 9 -3.66 -8.51 -2.64
C ARG A 9 -4.98 -7.96 -3.20
N ALA A 10 -6.13 -8.47 -2.73
CA ALA A 10 -7.43 -7.96 -3.14
C ALA A 10 -7.66 -6.51 -2.71
N VAL A 11 -7.18 -6.12 -1.51
CA VAL A 11 -7.22 -4.73 -1.03
C VAL A 11 -6.33 -3.83 -1.89
N ILE A 12 -5.09 -4.24 -2.18
CA ILE A 12 -4.19 -3.48 -3.07
C ILE A 12 -4.88 -3.24 -4.42
N ALA A 13 -5.41 -4.30 -5.03
CA ALA A 13 -6.06 -4.22 -6.35
C ALA A 13 -7.27 -3.27 -6.38
N ALA A 14 -7.97 -3.12 -5.26
CA ALA A 14 -9.16 -2.28 -5.12
C ALA A 14 -8.85 -0.83 -4.70
N VAL A 15 -7.75 -0.60 -3.97
CA VAL A 15 -7.37 0.72 -3.43
C VAL A 15 -6.41 1.47 -4.36
N ARG A 16 -5.61 0.74 -5.13
CA ARG A 16 -4.58 1.29 -6.00
C ARG A 16 -5.17 2.31 -7.00
N PRO A 17 -4.55 3.49 -7.18
CA PRO A 17 -4.96 4.42 -8.22
C PRO A 17 -4.73 3.80 -9.61
N ARG A 18 -5.73 3.89 -10.48
CA ARG A 18 -5.68 3.41 -11.89
C ARG A 18 -5.82 4.58 -12.87
N GLY A 19 -5.33 4.39 -14.09
CA GLY A 19 -5.30 5.42 -15.15
C GLY A 19 -4.01 6.25 -15.18
N HIS A 20 -3.88 7.17 -16.15
CA HIS A 20 -2.73 8.09 -16.33
C HIS A 20 -1.32 7.42 -16.32
N GLY A 21 -1.17 6.22 -16.88
CA GLY A 21 0.13 5.51 -16.92
C GLY A 21 0.47 4.73 -15.64
N PHE A 22 -0.47 4.68 -14.69
CA PHE A 22 -0.34 3.93 -13.44
C PHE A 22 -0.82 2.47 -13.54
N ASP A 23 -1.14 1.94 -14.72
CA ASP A 23 -1.63 0.55 -14.92
C ASP A 23 -0.50 -0.49 -15.07
N GLN A 24 0.61 -0.30 -14.34
CA GLN A 24 1.79 -1.17 -14.40
C GLN A 24 1.59 -2.44 -13.55
N PRO A 25 2.19 -3.60 -13.86
CA PRO A 25 1.99 -4.85 -13.10
C PRO A 25 2.79 -4.90 -11.77
N ILE A 26 2.73 -3.86 -10.95
CA ILE A 26 3.54 -3.70 -9.72
C ILE A 26 2.82 -4.16 -8.44
N ASP A 27 1.65 -4.79 -8.54
CA ASP A 27 0.85 -5.19 -7.37
C ASP A 27 1.61 -6.18 -6.47
N ASP A 28 2.41 -7.06 -7.07
CA ASP A 28 3.22 -8.03 -6.33
C ASP A 28 4.45 -7.39 -5.67
N ASP A 29 5.03 -6.35 -6.29
CA ASP A 29 6.12 -5.57 -5.70
C ASP A 29 5.60 -4.73 -4.52
N VAL A 30 4.47 -4.05 -4.67
CA VAL A 30 3.78 -3.33 -3.59
C VAL A 30 3.44 -4.28 -2.43
N LEU A 31 2.94 -5.48 -2.74
CA LEU A 31 2.67 -6.50 -1.72
C LEU A 31 3.93 -6.94 -1.00
N ARG A 32 5.05 -7.10 -1.71
CA ARG A 32 6.35 -7.45 -1.13
C ARG A 32 6.85 -6.35 -0.19
N ASP A 33 6.74 -5.09 -0.59
CA ASP A 33 7.22 -3.95 0.19
C ASP A 33 6.39 -3.73 1.45
N ILE A 34 5.05 -3.83 1.36
CA ILE A 34 4.19 -3.82 2.55
C ILE A 34 4.58 -4.94 3.50
N ARG A 35 4.81 -6.17 2.99
CA ARG A 35 5.25 -7.30 3.84
C ARG A 35 6.61 -7.07 4.49
N ARG A 36 7.52 -6.38 3.82
CA ARG A 36 8.82 -5.97 4.38
C ARG A 36 8.64 -4.94 5.49
N PHE A 37 7.63 -4.08 5.40
CA PHE A 37 7.33 -3.05 6.40
C PHE A 37 6.61 -3.61 7.64
N LEU A 38 5.78 -4.65 7.49
CA LEU A 38 4.96 -5.22 8.59
C LEU A 38 5.72 -5.52 9.90
N PRO A 39 6.94 -6.09 9.90
CA PRO A 39 7.69 -6.36 11.13
C PRO A 39 8.07 -5.10 11.91
N TYR A 40 8.19 -3.95 11.24
CA TYR A 40 8.59 -2.68 11.84
C TYR A 40 7.42 -1.89 12.44
N LEU A 41 6.19 -2.36 12.25
CA LEU A 41 5.03 -1.74 12.88
C LEU A 41 5.07 -1.93 14.41
N PRO A 42 4.61 -0.94 15.19
CA PRO A 42 4.46 -1.08 16.62
C PRO A 42 3.52 -2.24 16.94
N TRP A 43 3.78 -2.93 18.06
CA TRP A 43 3.13 -4.17 18.44
C TRP A 43 1.59 -4.18 18.39
N PRO A 44 0.85 -3.08 18.72
CA PRO A 44 -0.61 -3.10 18.66
C PRO A 44 -1.11 -3.24 17.22
N LEU A 45 -0.40 -2.61 16.27
CA LEU A 45 -0.75 -2.68 14.85
C LEU A 45 -0.40 -4.03 14.25
N ARG A 46 0.68 -4.68 14.70
CA ARG A 46 1.03 -6.04 14.25
C ARG A 46 -0.05 -7.07 14.59
N LEU A 47 -0.76 -6.89 15.72
CA LEU A 47 -1.88 -7.74 16.11
C LEU A 47 -3.22 -7.28 15.51
N GLY A 48 -3.44 -5.97 15.41
CA GLY A 48 -4.68 -5.41 14.88
C GLY A 48 -4.85 -5.59 13.36
N LEU A 49 -3.75 -5.57 12.60
CA LEU A 49 -3.77 -5.69 11.14
C LEU A 49 -4.34 -7.02 10.62
N PRO A 50 -3.94 -8.20 11.13
CA PRO A 50 -4.55 -9.46 10.72
C PRO A 50 -6.04 -9.55 11.08
N LEU A 51 -6.45 -9.00 12.23
CA LEU A 51 -7.86 -8.90 12.62
C LEU A 51 -8.64 -7.99 11.68
N GLY A 52 -8.06 -6.84 11.32
CA GLY A 52 -8.65 -5.91 10.36
C GLY A 52 -8.82 -6.52 8.97
N LEU A 53 -7.83 -7.27 8.48
CA LEU A 53 -7.96 -8.00 7.21
C LEU A 53 -9.09 -9.02 7.25
N TRP A 54 -9.25 -9.75 8.36
CA TRP A 54 -10.38 -10.65 8.55
C TRP A 54 -11.72 -9.92 8.59
N LEU A 55 -11.78 -8.73 9.20
CA LEU A 55 -12.98 -7.89 9.18
C LEU A 55 -13.35 -7.44 7.76
N VAL A 56 -12.35 -7.14 6.92
CA VAL A 56 -12.58 -6.82 5.50
C VAL A 56 -13.08 -8.05 4.74
N GLU A 57 -12.52 -9.24 4.99
CA GLU A 57 -12.90 -10.49 4.31
C GLU A 57 -14.31 -10.97 4.66
N LEU A 58 -14.70 -10.86 5.93
CA LEU A 58 -16.01 -11.29 6.47
C LEU A 58 -17.05 -10.17 6.50
N GLY A 59 -16.67 -8.93 6.21
CA GLY A 59 -17.60 -7.82 6.24
C GLY A 59 -18.66 -7.80 5.12
N PRO A 60 -18.46 -8.37 3.92
CA PRO A 60 -19.51 -8.37 2.90
C PRO A 60 -20.86 -9.00 3.28
N PRO A 61 -20.94 -10.16 3.96
CA PRO A 61 -22.21 -10.68 4.43
C PRO A 61 -22.87 -9.80 5.50
N LEU A 62 -22.07 -9.09 6.31
CA LEU A 62 -22.55 -8.23 7.39
C LEU A 62 -22.97 -6.82 6.93
N PHE A 63 -22.24 -6.23 5.98
CA PHE A 63 -22.38 -4.82 5.61
C PHE A 63 -22.90 -4.60 4.19
N ALA A 64 -22.79 -5.59 3.30
CA ALA A 64 -23.27 -5.51 1.93
C ALA A 64 -24.39 -6.52 1.63
N GLN A 65 -24.91 -7.22 2.65
CA GLN A 65 -25.93 -8.28 2.54
C GLN A 65 -25.60 -9.33 1.46
N ARG A 66 -24.31 -9.58 1.23
CA ARG A 66 -23.84 -10.49 0.19
C ARG A 66 -23.12 -11.67 0.80
N TRP A 67 -23.62 -12.87 0.49
CA TRP A 67 -23.06 -14.15 0.94
C TRP A 67 -21.79 -14.54 0.14
N CYS A 68 -20.89 -13.57 -0.08
CA CYS A 68 -19.61 -13.80 -0.72
C CYS A 68 -18.48 -13.20 0.13
N ARG A 69 -17.26 -13.69 -0.06
CA ARG A 69 -16.07 -13.12 0.58
C ARG A 69 -15.57 -11.94 -0.24
N PHE A 70 -14.88 -11.00 0.40
CA PHE A 70 -14.30 -9.84 -0.28
C PHE A 70 -13.33 -10.27 -1.39
N THR A 71 -12.49 -11.27 -1.12
CA THR A 71 -11.57 -11.83 -2.12
C THR A 71 -12.24 -12.44 -3.37
N SER A 72 -13.54 -12.72 -3.33
CA SER A 72 -14.31 -13.26 -4.45
C SER A 72 -15.11 -12.20 -5.21
N MET A 73 -15.07 -10.93 -4.79
CA MET A 73 -15.79 -9.84 -5.44
C MET A 73 -15.13 -9.38 -6.73
N ALA A 74 -15.94 -8.93 -7.69
CA ALA A 74 -15.43 -8.23 -8.85
C ALA A 74 -14.74 -6.91 -8.41
N PRO A 75 -13.67 -6.45 -9.11
CA PRO A 75 -12.88 -5.31 -8.67
C PRO A 75 -13.68 -4.01 -8.44
N GLY A 76 -14.67 -3.73 -9.29
CA GLY A 76 -15.54 -2.56 -9.14
C GLY A 76 -16.48 -2.65 -7.92
N GLU A 77 -16.93 -3.85 -7.58
CA GLU A 77 -17.78 -4.09 -6.41
C GLU A 77 -16.96 -4.05 -5.12
N ALA A 78 -15.75 -4.60 -5.15
CA ALA A 78 -14.78 -4.51 -4.06
C ALA A 78 -14.47 -3.05 -3.72
N ALA A 79 -14.23 -2.19 -4.72
CA ALA A 79 -14.01 -0.76 -4.50
C ALA A 79 -15.22 -0.05 -3.86
N ARG A 80 -16.43 -0.34 -4.34
CA ARG A 80 -17.67 0.21 -3.75
C ARG A 80 -17.89 -0.25 -2.31
N TYR A 81 -17.62 -1.52 -2.02
CA TYR A 81 -17.71 -2.06 -0.67
C TYR A 81 -16.71 -1.38 0.27
N LEU A 82 -15.44 -1.22 -0.16
CA LEU A 82 -14.43 -0.53 0.64
C LEU A 82 -14.81 0.94 0.88
N ALA A 83 -15.37 1.62 -0.13
CA ALA A 83 -15.86 3.00 0.04
C ALA A 83 -16.98 3.08 1.10
N ALA A 84 -17.95 2.16 1.05
CA ALA A 84 -19.01 2.09 2.07
C ALA A 84 -18.46 1.73 3.46
N PHE A 85 -17.49 0.81 3.52
CA PHE A 85 -16.81 0.42 4.75
C PHE A 85 -16.04 1.59 5.39
N GLN A 86 -15.44 2.46 4.57
CA GLN A 86 -14.82 3.70 5.01
C GLN A 86 -15.85 4.70 5.56
N HIS A 87 -16.95 4.87 4.82
CA HIS A 87 -18.00 5.83 5.16
C HIS A 87 -18.73 5.48 6.47
N ALA A 88 -18.72 4.20 6.84
CA ALA A 88 -19.32 3.71 8.08
C ALA A 88 -18.55 4.16 9.36
N GLY A 89 -17.41 4.84 9.22
CA GLY A 89 -16.74 5.55 10.30
C GLY A 89 -16.06 4.67 11.37
N GLY A 90 -15.47 5.33 12.36
CA GLY A 90 -14.82 4.70 13.51
C GLY A 90 -13.62 3.84 13.13
N LEU A 91 -13.47 2.69 13.80
CA LEU A 91 -12.34 1.78 13.62
C LEU A 91 -12.22 1.25 12.18
N ARG A 92 -13.35 1.11 11.46
CA ARG A 92 -13.39 0.64 10.06
C ARG A 92 -12.73 1.64 9.11
N SER A 93 -13.05 2.92 9.29
CA SER A 93 -12.45 4.01 8.54
C SER A 93 -10.95 4.12 8.84
N ALA A 94 -10.57 4.08 10.12
CA ALA A 94 -9.16 4.13 10.53
C ALA A 94 -8.34 2.96 9.95
N LEU A 95 -8.89 1.75 9.96
CA LEU A 95 -8.27 0.56 9.37
C LEU A 95 -8.06 0.73 7.86
N LEU A 96 -9.10 1.14 7.13
CA LEU A 96 -9.00 1.30 5.68
C LEU A 96 -8.05 2.44 5.31
N MET A 97 -8.08 3.54 6.06
CA MET A 97 -7.16 4.66 5.88
C MET A 97 -5.71 4.21 6.07
N GLY A 98 -5.42 3.44 7.12
CA GLY A 98 -4.09 2.88 7.36
C GLY A 98 -3.63 1.93 6.24
N LEU A 99 -4.51 1.01 5.80
CA LEU A 99 -4.24 0.14 4.66
C LEU A 99 -3.96 0.95 3.38
N ARG A 100 -4.78 1.95 3.10
CA ARG A 100 -4.62 2.84 1.94
C ARG A 100 -3.32 3.63 2.01
N THR A 101 -2.95 4.16 3.17
CA THR A 101 -1.67 4.84 3.38
C THR A 101 -0.50 3.92 3.11
N LEU A 102 -0.52 2.67 3.60
CA LEU A 102 0.54 1.70 3.33
C LEU A 102 0.64 1.35 1.85
N VAL A 103 -0.51 1.13 1.19
CA VAL A 103 -0.57 0.85 -0.25
C VAL A 103 -0.01 2.04 -1.04
N PHE A 104 -0.38 3.27 -0.68
CA PHE A 104 0.09 4.47 -1.36
C PHE A 104 1.58 4.70 -1.12
N LEU A 105 2.06 4.52 0.10
CA LEU A 105 3.47 4.65 0.42
C LEU A 105 4.31 3.69 -0.42
N ALA A 106 3.97 2.39 -0.40
CA ALA A 106 4.68 1.38 -1.19
C ALA A 106 4.54 1.62 -2.71
N PHE A 107 3.39 2.10 -3.16
CA PHE A 107 3.16 2.43 -4.57
C PHE A 107 4.03 3.60 -5.04
N TYR A 108 4.09 4.71 -4.29
CA TYR A 108 4.85 5.90 -4.66
C TYR A 108 6.36 5.78 -4.40
N GLU A 109 6.78 4.85 -3.56
CA GLU A 109 8.20 4.52 -3.39
C GLU A 109 8.73 3.68 -4.58
N HIS A 110 7.85 3.09 -5.39
CA HIS A 110 8.27 2.20 -6.47
C HIS A 110 9.01 2.98 -7.58
N PRO A 111 10.21 2.52 -8.00
CA PRO A 111 11.06 3.26 -8.95
C PRO A 111 10.40 3.50 -10.30
N GLN A 112 9.56 2.57 -10.78
CA GLN A 112 8.83 2.76 -12.03
C GLN A 112 7.73 3.84 -11.93
N VAL A 113 7.11 3.99 -10.75
CA VAL A 113 6.14 5.07 -10.51
C VAL A 113 6.87 6.40 -10.42
N LEU A 114 7.99 6.46 -9.70
CA LEU A 114 8.84 7.66 -9.61
C LEU A 114 9.37 8.09 -11.00
N ALA A 115 9.81 7.14 -11.82
CA ALA A 115 10.24 7.40 -13.19
C ALA A 115 9.09 7.99 -14.04
N SER A 116 7.86 7.47 -13.90
CA SER A 116 6.69 8.02 -14.58
C SER A 116 6.33 9.45 -14.12
N LEU A 117 6.72 9.83 -12.90
CA LEU A 117 6.56 11.18 -12.34
C LEU A 117 7.75 12.10 -12.67
N GLY A 118 8.77 11.62 -13.40
CA GLY A 118 9.98 12.36 -13.71
C GLY A 118 10.90 12.59 -12.49
N ILE A 119 10.75 11.79 -11.43
CA ILE A 119 11.52 11.92 -10.20
C ILE A 119 12.65 10.89 -10.19
N ASP A 120 13.89 11.37 -10.27
CA ASP A 120 15.09 10.55 -10.07
C ASP A 120 15.75 10.86 -8.72
N TRP A 121 15.52 9.97 -7.74
CA TRP A 121 16.17 10.05 -6.43
C TRP A 121 17.59 9.48 -6.44
N ALA A 122 17.89 8.52 -7.30
CA ALA A 122 19.20 7.90 -7.38
C ALA A 122 20.22 8.89 -7.93
N GLY A 123 19.90 9.56 -9.04
CA GLY A 123 20.75 10.61 -9.60
C GLY A 123 20.96 11.79 -8.65
N ARG A 124 19.95 12.17 -7.85
CA ARG A 124 20.12 13.18 -6.80
C ARG A 124 21.03 12.73 -5.68
N ALA A 125 20.92 11.48 -5.23
CA ALA A 125 21.79 10.94 -4.19
C ALA A 125 23.25 10.93 -4.66
N ASP A 126 23.50 10.48 -5.89
CA ASP A 126 24.85 10.47 -6.49
C ASP A 126 25.43 11.87 -6.60
N ALA A 127 24.65 12.86 -7.06
CA ALA A 127 25.08 14.25 -7.11
C ALA A 127 25.46 14.81 -5.73
N LEU A 128 24.72 14.47 -4.67
CA LEU A 128 25.02 14.89 -3.30
C LEU A 128 26.26 14.19 -2.74
N VAL A 129 26.47 12.91 -3.05
CA VAL A 129 27.67 12.16 -2.65
C VAL A 129 28.90 12.75 -3.32
N LEU A 130 28.82 13.05 -4.61
CA LEU A 130 29.92 13.66 -5.37
C LEU A 130 30.28 15.04 -4.82
N ARG A 131 29.27 15.88 -4.57
CA ARG A 131 29.45 17.21 -3.97
C ARG A 131 30.03 17.15 -2.55
N ARG A 132 29.65 16.15 -1.76
CA ARG A 132 30.26 15.90 -0.45
C ARG A 132 31.74 15.53 -0.58
N ALA A 133 32.11 14.70 -1.55
CA ALA A 133 33.49 14.32 -1.79
C ALA A 133 34.36 15.54 -2.14
N GLU A 134 33.87 16.43 -3.02
CA GLU A 134 34.56 17.69 -3.37
C GLU A 134 34.79 18.59 -2.14
N LEU A 135 33.77 18.77 -1.30
CA LEU A 135 33.86 19.61 -0.09
C LEU A 135 34.84 19.06 0.96
N LEU A 136 34.99 17.74 1.05
CA LEU A 136 35.92 17.10 1.97
C LEU A 136 37.36 17.19 1.46
N HIS A 137 37.59 17.10 0.14
CA HIS A 137 38.92 17.27 -0.44
C HIS A 137 39.38 18.74 -0.42
N GLY A 138 38.47 19.70 -0.63
CA GLY A 138 38.78 21.14 -0.57
C GLY A 138 39.03 21.70 0.83
N ARG A 139 38.75 20.95 1.90
CA ARG A 139 39.04 21.33 3.31
C ARG A 139 40.35 20.75 3.84
N ALA A 140 41.02 19.91 3.07
CA ALA A 140 42.24 19.19 3.45
C ALA A 140 43.53 19.84 2.92
N GLY A 141 43.44 21.01 2.28
CA GLY A 141 44.56 21.88 1.89
C GLY A 141 44.41 23.25 2.52
#